data_AF-A0AB34CCQ4-F1
#
_entry.id   AF-A0AB34CCQ4-F1
#
_cell.length_a   1.000
_cell.length_b   1.000
_cell.length_c   1.000
_cell.angle_alpha   90.00
_cell.angle_beta   90.00
_cell.angle_gamma   90.00
#
_symmetry.space_group_name_H-M   'P 1'
#
loop_
_entity.id
_entity.type
_entity.pdbx_description
1 polymer ?
#
loop_
_entity_poly.entity_id
_entity_poly.type
_entity_poly.pdbx_seq_one_letter_code
_entity_poly.pdbx_strand_id
1 'polypeptide(L)'
;MPTKSELQEENSRLKREVSAMGAQLSRMERELSGKLLPEELPSETIPAMIRGLMREYKLPWECFWCDRHRRWYVLLDSAFPYYWEGCECPSCMTNGDPFGGC
;
A
#
# COMPACT_ATOMS: atom_id res chain seq x y z
N MET A 1 -25.11 13.34 30.29
CA MET A 1 -23.80 14.02 30.30
C MET A 1 -22.74 12.95 30.32
N PRO A 2 -21.74 13.00 29.42
CA PRO A 2 -20.66 12.03 29.44
C PRO A 2 -19.87 12.14 30.75
N THR A 3 -19.42 11.00 31.26
CA THR A 3 -18.64 10.94 32.49
C THR A 3 -17.20 11.40 32.22
N LYS A 4 -16.50 11.81 33.28
CA LYS A 4 -15.08 12.20 33.18
C LYS A 4 -14.22 11.06 32.60
N SER A 5 -14.53 9.80 32.92
CA SER A 5 -13.83 8.63 32.39
C SER A 5 -14.08 8.44 30.90
N GLU A 6 -15.32 8.58 30.43
CA GLU A 6 -15.66 8.51 29.00
C GLU A 6 -14.89 9.57 28.20
N LEU A 7 -14.84 10.81 28.71
CA LEU A 7 -14.09 11.90 28.08
C LEU A 7 -12.57 11.64 28.06
N GLN A 8 -12.01 11.01 29.10
CA GLN A 8 -10.58 10.65 29.15
C GLN A 8 -10.22 9.55 28.16
N GLU A 9 -11.07 8.55 28.02
CA GLU A 9 -10.89 7.46 27.05
C GLU A 9 -10.98 8.00 25.61
N GLU A 10 -11.99 8.81 25.33
CA GLU A 10 -12.15 9.46 24.03
C GLU A 10 -10.96 10.36 23.70
N ASN A 11 -10.49 11.17 24.65
CA ASN A 11 -9.31 12.01 24.43
C ASN A 11 -8.06 11.18 24.12
N SER A 12 -7.90 10.03 24.79
CA SER A 12 -6.79 9.11 24.57
C SER A 12 -6.89 8.39 23.22
N ARG A 13 -8.11 8.08 22.76
CA ARG A 13 -8.36 7.58 21.40
C ARG A 13 -8.00 8.64 20.36
N LEU A 14 -8.54 9.85 20.50
CA LEU A 14 -8.30 10.96 19.56
C LEU A 14 -6.81 11.32 19.47
N LYS A 15 -6.07 11.33 20.58
CA LYS A 15 -4.62 11.56 20.55
C LYS A 15 -3.84 10.51 19.76
N ARG A 16 -4.26 9.24 19.84
CA ARG A 16 -3.67 8.16 19.05
C ARG A 16 -3.97 8.33 17.57
N GLU A 17 -5.22 8.66 17.22
CA GLU A 17 -5.63 8.91 15.84
C GLU A 17 -4.89 10.12 15.24
N VAL A 18 -4.79 11.22 15.97
CA VAL A 18 -4.03 12.41 15.54
C VAL A 18 -2.56 12.06 15.29
N SER A 19 -1.94 11.27 16.17
CA SER A 19 -0.54 10.84 15.99
C SER A 19 -0.37 9.93 14.76
N ALA A 20 -1.32 9.02 14.53
CA ALA A 20 -1.31 8.12 13.38
C ALA A 20 -1.49 8.90 12.06
N MET A 21 -2.45 9.82 12.01
CA MET A 21 -2.67 10.70 10.85
C MET A 21 -1.46 11.59 10.59
N GLY A 22 -0.82 12.13 11.63
CA GLY A 22 0.41 12.91 11.51
C GLY A 22 1.54 12.11 10.85
N ALA A 23 1.73 10.85 11.26
CA ALA A 23 2.73 9.97 10.65
C ALA A 23 2.43 9.68 9.16
N GLN A 24 1.17 9.47 8.81
CA GLN A 24 0.75 9.27 7.42
C GLN A 24 0.99 10.50 6.55
N LEU A 25 0.66 11.70 7.04
CA LEU A 25 0.92 12.94 6.33
C LEU A 25 2.42 13.13 6.05
N SER A 26 3.27 12.93 7.06
CA SER A 26 4.71 13.06 6.88
C SER A 26 5.27 12.07 5.85
N ARG A 27 4.70 10.86 5.75
CA ARG A 27 5.06 9.90 4.71
C ARG A 27 4.64 10.39 3.32
N MET A 28 3.41 10.86 3.16
CA MET A 28 2.91 11.37 1.87
C MET A 28 3.72 12.60 1.40
N GLU A 29 4.11 13.49 2.31
CA GLU A 29 5.01 14.61 2.00
C GLU A 29 6.39 14.14 1.52
N ARG A 30 6.94 13.09 2.15
CA ARG A 30 8.18 12.44 1.69
C ARG A 30 8.01 11.82 0.31
N GLU A 31 6.88 11.17 0.04
CA GLU A 31 6.57 10.58 -1.25
C GLU A 31 6.51 11.64 -2.36
N LEU A 32 5.76 12.73 -2.13
CA LEU A 32 5.66 13.85 -3.08
C LEU A 32 7.00 14.54 -3.32
N SER A 33 7.87 14.60 -2.31
CA SER A 33 9.21 15.19 -2.44
C SER A 33 10.29 14.21 -2.91
N GLY A 34 9.95 12.94 -3.16
CA GLY A 34 10.90 11.89 -3.55
C GLY A 34 11.93 11.52 -2.47
N LYS A 35 11.59 11.75 -1.20
CA LYS A 35 12.45 11.54 -0.02
C LYS A 35 11.90 10.47 0.92
N LEU A 36 11.30 9.41 0.37
CA LEU A 36 10.88 8.26 1.17
C LEU A 36 12.07 7.68 1.94
N LEU A 37 11.82 7.25 3.17
CA LEU A 37 12.81 6.55 3.97
C LEU A 37 13.09 5.16 3.38
N PRO A 38 14.28 4.58 3.58
CA PRO A 38 14.58 3.22 3.11
C PRO A 38 13.57 2.17 3.56
N GLU A 39 13.03 2.32 4.77
CA GLU A 39 12.02 1.43 5.34
C GLU A 39 10.64 1.61 4.69
N GLU A 40 10.39 2.72 4.01
CA GLU A 40 9.15 3.03 3.29
C GLU A 40 9.19 2.61 1.81
N LEU A 41 10.36 2.17 1.34
CA LEU A 41 10.56 1.68 -0.03
C LEU A 41 10.28 0.16 -0.11
N PRO A 42 9.95 -0.33 -1.31
CA PRO A 42 9.86 -1.77 -1.55
C PRO A 42 11.21 -2.45 -1.27
N SER A 43 11.16 -3.70 -0.80
CA SER A 43 12.37 -4.50 -0.56
C SER A 43 13.15 -4.79 -1.83
N GLU A 44 12.48 -4.80 -2.98
CA GLU A 44 13.11 -4.93 -4.29
C GLU A 44 13.18 -3.56 -4.97
N THR A 45 14.25 -3.31 -5.73
CA THR A 45 14.34 -2.09 -6.56
C THR A 45 13.17 -2.03 -7.54
N ILE A 46 12.51 -0.88 -7.64
CA ILE A 46 11.39 -0.69 -8.57
C ILE A 46 11.90 -0.91 -10.01
N PRO A 47 11.34 -1.84 -10.79
CA PRO A 47 11.73 -2.06 -12.18
C PRO A 47 11.31 -0.89 -13.08
N ALA A 48 11.99 -0.74 -14.22
CA ALA A 48 11.64 0.31 -15.20
C ALA A 48 10.20 0.16 -15.73
N MET A 49 9.73 -1.07 -15.88
CA MET A 49 8.34 -1.41 -16.22
C MET A 49 7.36 -0.81 -15.20
N ILE A 50 7.58 -1.05 -13.91
CA ILE A 50 6.72 -0.52 -12.85
C ILE A 50 6.74 1.01 -12.81
N ARG A 51 7.91 1.64 -12.98
CA ARG A 51 7.98 3.11 -13.14
C ARG A 51 7.21 3.62 -14.37
N GLY A 52 7.10 2.83 -15.42
CA GLY A 52 6.24 3.10 -16.57
C GLY A 52 4.78 3.13 -16.16
N LEU A 53 4.31 2.05 -15.53
CA LEU A 53 2.94 1.87 -15.07
C LEU A 53 2.52 2.92 -14.04
N MET A 54 3.39 3.26 -13.07
CA MET A 54 3.15 4.35 -12.11
C MET A 54 2.88 5.68 -12.81
N ARG A 55 3.62 5.98 -13.88
CA ARG A 55 3.43 7.22 -14.66
C ARG A 55 2.18 7.18 -15.53
N GLU A 56 1.81 6.01 -16.03
CA GLU A 56 0.62 5.79 -16.87
C GLU A 56 -0.67 5.90 -16.05
N TYR A 57 -0.77 5.11 -14.98
CA TYR A 57 -1.96 5.05 -14.13
C TYR A 57 -2.01 6.12 -13.04
N LYS A 58 -0.92 6.89 -12.85
CA LYS A 58 -0.77 7.88 -11.77
C LYS A 58 -0.97 7.27 -10.37
N LEU A 59 -0.49 6.04 -10.21
CA LEU A 59 -0.58 5.28 -8.97
C LEU A 59 0.80 5.10 -8.34
N PRO A 60 0.86 4.98 -7.00
CA PRO A 60 2.09 4.73 -6.29
C PRO A 60 2.55 3.28 -6.52
N TRP A 61 3.79 2.95 -6.14
CA TRP A 61 4.39 1.66 -6.48
C TRP A 61 3.68 0.49 -5.78
N GLU A 62 3.07 0.76 -4.63
CA GLU A 62 2.34 -0.17 -3.76
C GLU A 62 1.21 -0.87 -4.52
N CYS A 63 0.56 -0.16 -5.46
CA CYS A 63 -0.48 -0.74 -6.32
C CYS A 63 0.04 -1.82 -7.28
N PHE A 64 1.36 -1.90 -7.47
CA PHE A 64 2.03 -2.83 -8.37
C PHE A 64 2.82 -3.92 -7.60
N TRP A 65 2.62 -4.00 -6.29
CA TRP A 65 3.37 -4.88 -5.40
C TRP A 65 2.48 -6.01 -4.87
N CYS A 66 3.00 -7.24 -4.92
CA CYS A 66 2.38 -8.39 -4.29
C CYS A 66 2.86 -8.51 -2.85
N ASP A 67 2.00 -8.18 -1.88
CA ASP A 67 2.33 -8.30 -0.45
C ASP A 67 2.61 -9.74 -0.01
N ARG A 68 1.91 -10.72 -0.62
CA ARG A 68 2.04 -12.15 -0.28
C ARG A 68 3.45 -12.68 -0.56
N HIS A 69 3.97 -12.36 -1.74
CA HIS A 69 5.24 -12.91 -2.21
C HIS A 69 6.37 -11.89 -2.19
N ARG A 70 6.11 -10.64 -1.78
CA ARG A 70 7.04 -9.51 -1.77
C ARG A 70 7.75 -9.35 -3.11
N ARG A 71 6.95 -9.34 -4.18
CA ARG A 71 7.40 -9.30 -5.58
C ARG A 71 6.53 -8.37 -6.41
N TRP A 72 7.10 -7.82 -7.46
CA TRP A 72 6.35 -7.02 -8.44
C TRP A 72 5.33 -7.87 -9.20
N TYR A 73 4.14 -7.31 -9.44
CA TYR A 73 3.22 -7.88 -10.40
C TYR A 73 3.84 -7.85 -11.80
N VAL A 74 3.71 -8.96 -12.52
CA VAL A 74 4.16 -9.12 -13.91
C VAL A 74 2.99 -9.21 -14.87
N LEU A 75 1.78 -9.50 -14.36
CA LEU A 75 0.52 -9.43 -15.06
C LEU A 75 -0.44 -8.55 -14.27
N LEU A 76 -1.02 -7.56 -14.94
CA LEU A 76 -2.09 -6.74 -14.39
C LEU A 76 -3.43 -7.28 -14.88
N ASP A 77 -4.45 -7.20 -14.02
CA ASP A 77 -5.81 -7.52 -14.38
C ASP A 77 -6.33 -6.59 -15.49
N SER A 78 -7.22 -7.09 -16.35
CA SER A 78 -7.83 -6.31 -17.43
C SER A 78 -8.63 -5.08 -16.95
N ALA A 79 -9.12 -5.12 -15.71
CA ALA A 79 -9.86 -4.05 -15.07
C ALA A 79 -8.99 -3.19 -14.13
N PHE A 80 -7.68 -3.42 -14.09
CA PHE A 80 -6.73 -2.53 -13.44
C PHE A 80 -6.83 -1.12 -14.06
N PRO A 81 -6.87 -0.03 -13.27
CA PRO A 81 -6.57 0.05 -11.83
C PRO A 81 -7.78 -0.06 -10.89
N TYR A 82 -8.97 -0.35 -11.40
CA TYR A 82 -10.20 -0.36 -10.58
C TYR A 82 -10.34 -1.64 -9.76
N TYR A 83 -9.82 -2.76 -10.27
CA TYR A 83 -9.74 -4.04 -9.58
C TYR A 83 -8.31 -4.59 -9.70
N TRP A 84 -7.86 -5.32 -8.67
CA TRP A 84 -6.50 -5.87 -8.58
C TRP A 84 -6.46 -7.35 -8.16
N GLU A 85 -7.61 -8.01 -8.04
CA GLU A 85 -7.73 -9.41 -7.63
C GLU A 85 -7.03 -10.36 -8.63
N GLY A 86 -7.05 -10.04 -9.92
CA GLY A 86 -6.35 -10.80 -10.97
C GLY A 86 -4.91 -10.35 -11.26
N CYS A 87 -4.33 -9.45 -10.45
CA CYS A 87 -2.92 -9.07 -10.62
C CYS A 87 -2.01 -10.18 -10.07
N GLU A 88 -1.07 -10.66 -10.89
CA GLU A 88 -0.24 -11.81 -10.55
C GLU A 88 1.25 -11.47 -10.61
N CYS A 89 1.98 -11.89 -9.57
CA CYS A 89 3.44 -11.94 -9.57
C CYS A 89 3.91 -13.33 -10.03
N PRO A 90 5.21 -13.52 -10.34
CA PRO A 90 5.71 -14.81 -10.83
C PRO A 90 5.43 -15.98 -9.88
N SER A 91 5.37 -15.71 -8.57
CA SER A 91 5.06 -16.72 -7.55
C SER A 91 3.56 -17.04 -7.47
N CYS A 92 2.67 -16.08 -7.75
CA CYS A 92 1.23 -16.34 -7.85
C CYS A 92 0.90 -17.20 -9.08
N MET A 93 1.55 -16.93 -10.21
CA MET A 93 1.36 -17.69 -11.46
C MET A 93 1.80 -19.16 -11.35
N THR A 94 2.86 -19.42 -10.59
CA THR A 94 3.48 -20.75 -10.50
C THR A 94 2.83 -21.62 -9.44
N ASN A 95 2.41 -21.01 -8.34
CA ASN A 95 1.59 -21.67 -7.33
C ASN A 95 0.16 -21.17 -7.49
N GLY A 96 -0.54 -21.71 -8.49
CA GLY A 96 -2.00 -21.74 -8.47
C GLY A 96 -2.43 -22.54 -7.23
N ASP A 97 -2.42 -21.89 -6.07
CA ASP A 97 -2.84 -22.47 -4.81
C ASP A 97 -4.33 -22.80 -4.93
N PRO A 98 -4.76 -24.05 -4.71
CA PRO A 98 -6.12 -24.54 -4.95
C PRO A 98 -7.20 -23.88 -4.08
N PHE A 99 -6.80 -23.02 -3.14
CA PHE A 99 -7.71 -22.25 -2.30
C PHE A 99 -7.94 -20.86 -2.88
N GLY A 100 -8.44 -20.87 -4.12
CA GLY A 100 -8.90 -19.69 -4.83
C GLY A 100 -9.67 -18.74 -3.93
N GLY A 101 -9.38 -17.46 -4.10
CA GLY A 101 -10.23 -16.37 -3.65
C GLY A 101 -10.06 -15.28 -4.67
N CYS A 102 -10.94 -15.31 -5.67
CA CYS A 102 -11.35 -14.14 -6.43
C CYS A 102 -11.66 -13.02 -5.44
#